data_AF-A0A1X2Z977-F1
#
_entry.id   AF-A0A1X2Z977-F1
#
_cell.length_a   1.000
_cell.length_b   1.000
_cell.length_c   1.000
_cell.angle_alpha   90.00
_cell.angle_beta   90.00
_cell.angle_gamma   90.00
#
_symmetry.space_group_name_H-M   'P 1'
#
loop_
_entity.id
_entity.type
_entity.pdbx_description
1 polymer ?
#
loop_
_entity_poly.entity_id
_entity_poly.type
_entity_poly.pdbx_seq_one_letter_code
_entity_poly.pdbx_strand_id
1 'polypeptide(L)'
;MSPRVLMLHPDRRLERLCDDVVHLRRAYRRRPDPAVLGPIARKAGIPAGTFIDEMRRLRFDPGPDGWRGLAVEGRDLSFTPFTVTIGAIGPIVIDTGCPIPGEASWDWGVLDLDTGALPRLSLYPGGWL
;
A
#
# COMPACT_ATOMS: atom_id res chain seq x y z
N MET A 1 2.68 -20.54 1.27
CA MET A 1 3.47 -20.13 0.09
C MET A 1 4.28 -18.90 0.45
N SER A 2 5.53 -18.79 0.01
CA SER A 2 6.34 -17.59 0.25
C SER A 2 5.85 -16.42 -0.62
N PRO A 3 5.82 -15.18 -0.11
CA PRO A 3 5.42 -14.02 -0.91
C PRO A 3 6.39 -13.79 -2.07
N ARG A 4 5.87 -13.26 -3.18
CA ARG A 4 6.71 -12.70 -4.24
C ARG A 4 7.14 -11.31 -3.81
N VAL A 5 8.45 -11.06 -3.79
CA VAL A 5 9.00 -9.77 -3.36
C VAL A 5 9.52 -9.00 -4.56
N LEU A 6 9.12 -7.73 -4.65
CA LEU A 6 9.59 -6.76 -5.64
C LEU A 6 10.26 -5.59 -4.92
N MET A 7 11.38 -5.12 -5.45
CA MET A 7 11.96 -3.85 -5.05
C MET A 7 11.59 -2.80 -6.09
N LEU A 8 10.97 -1.73 -5.64
CA LEU A 8 10.47 -0.66 -6.49
C LEU A 8 11.47 0.50 -6.52
N HIS A 9 11.52 1.19 -7.65
CA HIS A 9 12.25 2.43 -7.74
C HIS A 9 11.68 3.48 -6.77
N PRO A 10 12.50 4.33 -6.15
CA PRO A 10 12.02 5.41 -5.30
C PRO A 10 11.06 6.33 -6.07
N ASP A 11 9.86 6.54 -5.53
CA ASP A 11 8.83 7.37 -6.16
C ASP A 11 8.23 8.32 -5.12
N ARG A 12 8.29 9.63 -5.40
CA ARG A 12 7.81 10.67 -4.49
C ARG A 12 6.30 10.58 -4.21
N ARG A 13 5.51 10.05 -5.14
CA ARG A 13 4.06 9.87 -4.96
C ARG A 13 3.80 8.78 -3.94
N LEU A 14 4.58 7.71 -4.01
CA LEU A 14 4.52 6.59 -3.08
C LEU A 14 4.92 7.01 -1.66
N GLU A 15 6.02 7.74 -1.54
CA GLU A 15 6.50 8.29 -0.27
C GLU A 15 5.45 9.18 0.40
N ARG A 16 4.90 10.14 -0.36
CA ARG A 16 3.85 11.04 0.14
C ARG A 16 2.62 10.29 0.63
N LEU A 17 2.13 9.31 -0.14
CA LEU A 17 0.97 8.52 0.26
C LEU A 17 1.24 7.77 1.57
N CYS A 18 2.41 7.14 1.72
CA CYS A 18 2.76 6.44 2.95
C CYS A 18 2.82 7.40 4.16
N ASP A 19 3.36 8.60 3.98
CA ASP A 19 3.41 9.63 5.03
C ASP A 19 2.00 10.11 5.43
N ASP A 20 1.14 10.35 4.44
CA ASP A 20 -0.26 10.73 4.64
C ASP A 20 -1.06 9.62 5.35
N VAL A 21 -0.81 8.37 4.99
CA VAL A 21 -1.39 7.20 5.66
C VAL A 21 -0.91 7.12 7.12
N VAL A 22 0.37 7.37 7.41
CA VAL A 22 0.86 7.44 8.81
C VAL A 22 0.11 8.53 9.60
N HIS A 23 -0.13 9.70 8.99
CA HIS A 23 -0.91 10.75 9.63
C HIS A 23 -2.37 10.35 9.85
N LEU A 24 -2.97 9.64 8.89
CA LEU A 24 -4.32 9.08 9.03
C LEU A 24 -4.39 8.06 10.18
N ARG A 25 -3.42 7.15 10.30
CA ARG A 25 -3.34 6.16 11.39
C ARG A 25 -3.24 6.83 12.76
N ARG A 26 -2.42 7.89 12.86
CA ARG A 26 -2.33 8.71 14.09
C ARG A 26 -3.64 9.40 14.42
N ALA A 27 -4.35 9.93 13.42
CA ALA A 27 -5.68 10.51 13.61
C ALA A 27 -6.69 9.45 14.06
N TYR A 28 -6.67 8.25 13.46
CA TYR A 28 -7.54 7.13 13.83
C TYR A 28 -7.36 6.73 15.29
N ARG A 29 -6.12 6.60 15.78
CA ARG A 29 -5.85 6.26 17.19
C ARG A 29 -6.39 7.30 18.17
N ARG A 30 -6.45 8.58 17.77
CA ARG A 30 -7.04 9.66 18.59
C ARG A 30 -8.57 9.63 18.54
N ARG A 31 -9.14 9.36 17.37
CA ARG A 31 -10.59 9.30 17.14
C ARG A 31 -10.91 8.32 16.01
N PRO A 32 -11.31 7.08 16.32
CA PRO A 32 -11.57 6.03 15.32
C PRO A 32 -12.98 6.18 14.72
N ASP A 33 -13.25 7.36 14.14
CA ASP A 33 -14.55 7.74 13.59
C ASP A 33 -14.41 8.01 12.07
N PRO A 34 -14.93 7.13 11.20
CA PRO A 34 -14.83 7.30 9.76
C PRO A 34 -15.38 8.64 9.24
N ALA A 35 -16.39 9.22 9.91
CA ALA A 35 -16.96 10.51 9.52
C ALA A 35 -15.98 11.66 9.74
N VAL A 36 -15.05 11.52 10.69
CA VAL A 36 -13.96 12.48 10.94
C VAL A 36 -12.74 12.22 10.05
N LEU A 37 -12.44 10.94 9.81
CA LEU A 37 -11.23 10.54 9.09
C LEU A 37 -11.38 10.68 7.57
N GLY A 38 -12.59 10.51 7.03
CA GLY A 38 -12.85 10.66 5.59
C GLY A 38 -12.48 12.04 5.03
N PRO A 39 -12.84 13.17 5.68
CA PRO A 39 -12.37 14.50 5.30
C PRO A 39 -10.84 14.67 5.37
N ILE A 40 -10.19 14.07 6.37
CA ILE A 40 -8.72 14.13 6.52
C ILE A 40 -8.05 13.41 5.34
N ALA A 41 -8.50 12.19 5.04
CA ALA A 41 -7.99 11.40 3.92
C ALA A 41 -8.17 12.12 2.58
N ARG A 42 -9.35 12.70 2.33
CA ARG A 42 -9.62 13.49 1.11
C ARG A 42 -8.71 14.72 0.99
N LYS A 43 -8.50 15.46 2.09
CA LYS A 43 -7.62 16.63 2.09
C LYS A 43 -6.16 16.26 1.80
N ALA A 44 -5.72 15.09 2.26
CA ALA A 44 -4.39 14.55 1.98
C ALA A 44 -4.28 13.92 0.57
N GLY A 45 -5.36 13.82 -0.18
CA GLY A 45 -5.34 13.18 -1.51
C GLY A 45 -5.22 11.66 -1.45
N ILE A 46 -5.54 11.03 -0.31
CA ILE A 46 -5.55 9.57 -0.18
C ILE A 46 -6.68 9.01 -1.07
N PRO A 47 -6.38 8.04 -1.95
CA PRO A 47 -7.39 7.42 -2.80
C PRO A 47 -8.50 6.76 -1.97
N ALA A 48 -9.74 6.83 -2.45
CA ALA A 48 -10.89 6.30 -1.72
C ALA A 48 -10.78 4.79 -1.42
N GLY A 49 -10.27 4.00 -2.38
CA GLY A 49 -9.98 2.57 -2.18
C GLY A 49 -9.00 2.35 -1.04
N THR A 50 -7.83 3.00 -1.12
CA THR A 50 -6.80 2.97 -0.06
C THR A 50 -7.35 3.37 1.30
N PHE A 51 -8.20 4.41 1.36
CA PHE A 51 -8.84 4.81 2.62
C PHE A 51 -9.76 3.72 3.16
N ILE A 52 -10.63 3.13 2.34
CA ILE A 52 -11.57 2.09 2.76
C ILE A 52 -10.79 0.86 3.28
N ASP A 53 -9.77 0.44 2.55
CA ASP A 53 -9.00 -0.76 2.89
C ASP A 53 -8.16 -0.53 4.14
N GLU A 54 -7.54 0.65 4.29
CA GLU A 54 -6.83 1.02 5.53
C GLU A 54 -7.79 1.11 6.73
N MET A 55 -8.99 1.67 6.56
CA MET A 55 -9.99 1.73 7.63
C MET A 55 -10.50 0.35 8.04
N ARG A 56 -10.57 -0.62 7.12
CA ARG A 56 -10.89 -2.02 7.45
C ARG A 56 -9.74 -2.64 8.24
N ARG A 57 -8.50 -2.47 7.76
CA ARG A 57 -7.29 -3.00 8.41
C ARG A 57 -7.14 -2.49 9.84
N LEU A 58 -7.28 -1.18 10.03
CA LEU A 58 -7.13 -0.51 11.33
C LEU A 58 -8.12 -0.99 12.41
N ARG A 59 -9.22 -1.66 12.03
CA ARG A 59 -10.13 -2.30 12.99
C ARG A 59 -9.56 -3.58 13.59
N PHE A 60 -8.73 -4.29 12.86
CA PHE A 60 -8.16 -5.57 13.26
C PHE A 60 -6.73 -5.42 13.78
N ASP A 61 -5.91 -4.66 13.04
CA ASP A 61 -4.53 -4.38 13.40
C ASP A 61 -4.17 -2.92 13.05
N PRO A 62 -4.05 -2.03 14.06
CA PRO A 62 -3.63 -0.66 13.84
C PRO A 62 -2.17 -0.53 13.39
N GLY A 63 -1.39 -1.61 13.45
CA GLY A 63 0.04 -1.66 13.16
C GLY A 63 0.88 -0.81 14.11
N PRO A 64 2.22 -0.91 13.98
CA PRO A 64 3.15 -0.09 14.76
C PRO A 64 2.97 1.40 14.45
N ASP A 65 3.26 2.25 15.44
CA ASP A 65 3.24 3.70 15.21
C ASP A 65 4.37 4.11 14.28
N GLY A 66 4.06 4.99 13.32
CA GLY A 66 5.04 5.53 12.38
C GLY A 66 5.44 4.62 11.22
N TRP A 67 4.96 3.38 11.13
CA TRP A 67 5.31 2.49 10.00
C TRP A 67 4.89 3.09 8.65
N ARG A 68 5.87 3.35 7.78
CA ARG A 68 5.69 3.90 6.44
C ARG A 68 5.48 2.78 5.43
N GLY A 69 4.29 2.21 5.46
CA GLY A 69 3.88 1.19 4.52
C GLY A 69 2.36 1.09 4.43
N LEU A 70 1.86 0.35 3.45
CA LEU A 70 0.42 0.18 3.23
C LEU A 70 0.09 -1.21 2.70
N ALA A 71 -1.06 -1.73 3.11
CA ALA A 71 -1.63 -2.91 2.50
C ALA A 71 -2.32 -2.49 1.19
N VAL A 72 -2.06 -3.22 0.12
CA VAL A 72 -2.67 -3.00 -1.20
C VAL A 72 -3.52 -4.22 -1.53
N GLU A 73 -4.78 -4.01 -1.89
CA GLU A 73 -5.62 -5.07 -2.41
C GLU A 73 -5.17 -5.47 -3.82
N GLY A 74 -5.31 -6.76 -4.15
CA GLY A 74 -4.94 -7.31 -5.45
C GLY A 74 -5.63 -6.62 -6.63
N ARG A 75 -6.89 -6.20 -6.44
CA ARG A 75 -7.68 -5.45 -7.43
C ARG A 75 -7.08 -4.11 -7.81
N ASP A 76 -6.26 -3.53 -6.93
CA ASP A 76 -5.58 -2.25 -7.13
C ASP A 76 -4.18 -2.44 -7.72
N LEU A 77 -3.77 -3.68 -8.00
CA LEU A 77 -2.48 -4.02 -8.57
C LEU A 77 -2.63 -4.50 -10.00
N SER A 78 -1.84 -3.93 -10.91
CA SER A 78 -1.63 -4.49 -12.24
C SER A 78 -0.16 -4.43 -12.61
N PHE A 79 0.29 -5.37 -13.45
CA PHE A 79 1.70 -5.61 -13.66
C PHE A 79 2.05 -5.62 -15.15
N THR A 80 3.21 -5.05 -15.45
CA THR A 80 3.99 -5.36 -16.64
C THR A 80 5.30 -6.01 -16.19
N PRO A 81 6.15 -6.53 -17.09
CA PRO A 81 7.42 -7.13 -16.68
C PRO A 81 8.30 -6.21 -15.80
N PHE A 82 8.26 -4.90 -16.02
CA PHE A 82 9.16 -3.93 -15.38
C PHE A 82 8.44 -2.85 -14.55
N THR A 83 7.12 -2.95 -14.39
CA THR A 83 6.33 -1.92 -13.73
C THR A 83 5.17 -2.53 -12.98
N VAL A 84 4.90 -2.02 -11.78
CA VAL A 84 3.66 -2.26 -11.05
C VAL A 84 2.84 -0.98 -11.06
N THR A 85 1.56 -1.08 -11.38
CA THR A 85 0.59 0.01 -11.19
C THR A 85 -0.13 -0.23 -9.88
N ILE A 86 -0.13 0.78 -9.00
CA ILE A 86 -0.80 0.73 -7.70
C ILE A 86 -1.95 1.74 -7.71
N GLY A 87 -3.17 1.27 -7.94
CA GLY A 87 -4.42 2.02 -7.91
C GLY A 87 -4.29 3.42 -8.51
N ALA A 88 -4.70 4.43 -7.74
CA ALA A 88 -4.64 5.84 -8.15
C ALA A 88 -3.24 6.49 -8.04
N ILE A 89 -2.22 5.77 -7.54
CA ILE A 89 -0.82 6.26 -7.56
C ILE A 89 -0.27 6.22 -9.00
N GLY A 90 -0.64 5.17 -9.72
CA GLY A 90 -0.19 4.90 -11.09
C GLY A 90 1.05 4.00 -11.14
N PRO A 91 1.76 3.98 -12.29
CA PRO A 91 2.88 3.06 -12.53
C PRO A 91 4.13 3.44 -11.74
N ILE A 92 4.82 2.42 -11.20
CA ILE A 92 6.10 2.49 -10.49
C ILE A 92 7.05 1.43 -11.07
N VAL A 93 8.28 1.82 -11.35
CA VAL A 93 9.32 0.95 -11.93
C VAL A 93 9.74 -0.13 -10.92
N ILE A 94 9.92 -1.35 -11.40
CA ILE A 94 10.46 -2.48 -10.62
C ILE A 94 11.96 -2.56 -10.89
N ASP A 95 12.77 -2.29 -9.86
CA ASP A 95 14.23 -2.37 -9.94
C ASP A 95 14.71 -3.83 -9.82
N THR A 96 14.07 -4.64 -8.94
CA THR A 96 14.41 -6.06 -8.80
C THR A 96 13.18 -6.93 -8.52
N GLY A 97 13.27 -8.23 -8.84
CA GLY A 97 12.16 -9.19 -8.73
C GLY A 97 11.36 -9.40 -10.03
N CYS A 98 11.78 -8.76 -11.14
CA CYS A 98 11.31 -8.99 -12.51
C CYS A 98 11.95 -10.27 -13.11
N PRO A 99 11.28 -10.98 -14.04
CA PRO A 99 9.99 -10.66 -14.67
C PRO A 99 8.77 -11.23 -13.96
N ILE A 100 7.65 -10.52 -14.12
CA ILE A 100 6.30 -10.95 -13.72
C ILE A 100 5.56 -11.43 -14.97
N PRO A 101 4.95 -12.64 -14.97
CA PRO A 101 4.07 -13.08 -16.05
C PRO A 101 2.90 -12.11 -16.23
N GLY A 102 2.52 -11.78 -17.46
CA GLY A 102 1.47 -10.79 -17.74
C GLY A 102 0.07 -11.13 -17.19
N GLU A 103 -0.19 -12.40 -16.88
CA GLU A 103 -1.45 -12.88 -16.28
C GLU A 103 -1.36 -13.12 -14.77
N ALA A 104 -0.23 -12.77 -14.14
CA ALA A 104 -0.05 -12.98 -12.71
C ALA A 104 -0.95 -12.02 -11.92
N SER A 105 -1.84 -12.59 -11.12
CA SER A 105 -2.66 -11.90 -10.13
C SER A 105 -2.24 -12.29 -8.72
N TRP A 106 -2.34 -11.34 -7.80
CA TRP A 106 -2.21 -11.57 -6.37
C TRP A 106 -3.46 -11.08 -5.68
N ASP A 107 -3.76 -11.63 -4.52
CA ASP A 107 -4.94 -11.22 -3.76
C ASP A 107 -4.68 -9.96 -2.96
N TRP A 108 -3.44 -9.75 -2.52
CA TRP A 108 -3.01 -8.56 -1.81
C TRP A 108 -1.48 -8.42 -1.77
N GLY A 109 -1.01 -7.26 -1.33
CA GLY A 109 0.39 -7.01 -1.05
C GLY A 109 0.61 -6.07 0.13
N VAL A 110 1.85 -6.04 0.60
CA VAL A 110 2.34 -5.10 1.60
C VAL A 110 3.44 -4.28 0.97
N LEU A 111 3.22 -2.98 0.88
CA LEU A 111 4.25 -2.01 0.58
C LEU A 111 4.93 -1.57 1.86
N ASP A 112 6.25 -1.53 1.85
CA ASP A 112 7.09 -1.18 2.98
C ASP A 112 8.24 -0.27 2.53
N LEU A 113 8.30 0.95 3.06
CA LEU A 113 9.36 1.93 2.77
C LEU A 113 10.48 1.93 3.81
N ASP A 114 10.28 1.29 4.97
CA ASP A 114 11.22 1.35 6.10
C ASP A 114 12.23 0.19 6.09
N THR A 115 12.52 -0.38 4.92
CA THR A 115 13.40 -1.55 4.78
C THR A 115 14.89 -1.24 4.94
N GLY A 116 15.27 0.04 5.01
CA GLY A 116 16.66 0.49 4.94
C GLY A 116 17.29 0.36 3.53
N ALA A 117 16.49 0.00 2.53
CA ALA A 117 16.87 -0.17 1.13
C ALA A 117 15.82 0.49 0.21
N LEU A 118 15.64 -0.04 -1.00
CA LEU A 118 14.56 0.38 -1.90
C LEU A 118 13.18 0.07 -1.29
N PRO A 119 12.13 0.82 -1.67
CA PRO A 119 10.74 0.44 -1.38
C PRO A 119 10.47 -1.02 -1.75
N ARG A 120 9.86 -1.79 -0.84
CA ARG A 120 9.59 -3.21 -1.03
C ARG A 120 8.09 -3.46 -1.14
N LEU A 121 7.68 -4.18 -2.17
CA LEU A 121 6.32 -4.71 -2.32
C LEU A 121 6.35 -6.24 -2.18
N SER A 122 5.77 -6.75 -1.10
CA SER A 122 5.58 -8.18 -0.84
C SER A 122 4.18 -8.59 -1.28
N LEU A 123 4.07 -9.49 -2.25
CA LEU A 123 2.82 -9.92 -2.87
C LEU A 123 2.45 -11.34 -2.41
N TYR A 124 1.21 -11.54 -1.99
CA TYR A 124 0.74 -12.78 -1.37
C TYR A 124 -0.36 -13.43 -2.22
N PRO A 125 -0.24 -14.73 -2.53
CA PRO A 125 -1.35 -15.52 -3.06
C PRO A 125 -2.26 -15.98 -1.89
N GLY A 126 -3.57 -15.85 -2.05
CA GLY A 126 -4.61 -16.12 -1.04
C GLY A 126 -5.19 -14.85 -0.42
N GLY A 127 -6.52 -14.81 -0.21
CA GLY A 127 -7.21 -13.71 0.47
C GLY A 127 -6.76 -13.51 1.93
N TRP A 128 -6.96 -12.29 2.45
CA TRP A 128 -6.76 -11.97 3.88
C TRP A 128 -7.70 -12.81 4.74
N LEU A 129 -7.18 -13.90 5.33
CA LEU A 129 -7.85 -14.70 6.37
C LEU A 129 -6.89 -14.92 7.53
#